data_AF-E9FNM4-F1
#
_entry.id   AF-E9FNM4-F1
#
_cell.length_a   1.000
_cell.length_b   1.000
_cell.length_c   1.000
_cell.angle_alpha   90.00
_cell.angle_beta   90.00
_cell.angle_gamma   90.00
#
_symmetry.space_group_name_H-M   'P 1'
#
loop_
_entity.id
_entity.type
_entity.pdbx_description
1 polymer ?
#
loop_
_entity_poly.entity_id
_entity_poly.type
_entity_poly.pdbx_seq_one_letter_code
_entity_poly.pdbx_strand_id
1 'polypeptide(L)'
;MKLFVKHGIFLFATVLSLSTYSVMADEVVQSSTKSSVENMAKSTPNDVAVGNPNNAISNLKEDKNSGSSEPSITKIEVSGGVNPSATGVDFFKDIEINLEGNNLTDDNFLSKEGLHWSDKTYVEIDKGTENGLLNDSERFGDANTPSTPVVAYSNNVGDSGRINFVGKTLSGIDLDLLWTVIESDKDEWTSNSGFQDSRPKGLGFSGEQFIPGATGNSIVVLYNNASNLALHYQIVKHGTKIEQPILVSFISTDIDAAQGVQTNLANLVEIIPTESNLVKEDGIIYDATSGVVGLNGSKDLPKGGYLGAGFISNFDYTFYSPAPKRVNDSYYYPIAVRYDIFGSSLQANINTRVSKPIIVQYVDKHGKELRNAEFYKGFDDESYKVESLNIPNYRLVDVKRLTENKARTRIQFVYQKELPVTLKFQDEKGKELYGTLTYKVLEGQRLKHTPRKVDGYVTPTVFETLVEHAVEKVFVYQKIPQAKENLQPSSKMTNPNAEKIIRPQLPSSFSSANSNHPVETSLAEGSLPPFSQGSNQVLTDQGQRVEDSHTEPKKQEIPTKKIPF
;
A
#
# COMPACT_ATOMS: atom_id res chain seq x y z
N MET A 1 -7.60 -44.39 24.14
CA MET A 1 -7.66 -44.86 22.73
C MET A 1 -6.57 -44.11 21.96
N LYS A 2 -5.49 -44.82 21.58
CA LYS A 2 -4.44 -44.30 20.67
C LYS A 2 -4.96 -44.42 19.24
N LEU A 3 -4.65 -43.46 18.35
CA LEU A 3 -4.18 -43.77 16.99
C LEU A 3 -3.50 -42.56 16.31
N PHE A 4 -2.39 -42.87 15.65
CA PHE A 4 -1.48 -42.05 14.84
C PHE A 4 -2.07 -41.65 13.48
N VAL A 5 -1.65 -40.51 12.89
CA VAL A 5 -1.13 -40.29 11.51
C VAL A 5 -0.47 -38.88 11.49
N LYS A 6 0.85 -38.64 11.44
CA LYS A 6 1.92 -38.82 10.42
C LYS A 6 1.90 -37.82 9.23
N HIS A 7 2.80 -36.84 9.31
CA HIS A 7 3.42 -35.96 8.29
C HIS A 7 3.03 -36.14 6.81
N GLY A 8 2.51 -35.08 6.20
CA GLY A 8 2.37 -34.92 4.75
C GLY A 8 3.17 -33.70 4.26
N ILE A 9 4.28 -33.96 3.58
CA ILE A 9 5.07 -32.99 2.81
C ILE A 9 4.39 -32.87 1.44
N PHE A 10 3.92 -31.69 1.07
CA PHE A 10 3.40 -31.41 -0.27
C PHE A 10 4.54 -30.96 -1.18
N LEU A 11 4.91 -31.81 -2.14
CA LEU A 11 5.85 -31.50 -3.21
C LEU A 11 5.03 -31.12 -4.46
N PHE A 12 4.97 -29.84 -4.81
CA PHE A 12 4.41 -29.40 -6.10
C PHE A 12 5.50 -29.53 -7.18
N ALA A 13 5.34 -30.50 -8.07
CA ALA A 13 6.11 -30.60 -9.31
C ALA A 13 5.38 -29.80 -10.40
N THR A 14 5.93 -28.65 -10.79
CA THR A 14 5.43 -27.88 -11.93
C THR A 14 6.17 -28.30 -13.20
N VAL A 15 5.43 -28.87 -14.14
CA VAL A 15 5.89 -29.20 -15.50
C VAL A 15 5.99 -27.89 -16.29
N LEU A 16 7.20 -27.47 -16.68
CA LEU A 16 7.37 -26.40 -17.65
C LEU A 16 7.13 -26.93 -19.07
N SER A 17 6.05 -26.49 -19.69
CA SER A 17 5.86 -26.54 -21.14
C SER A 17 6.76 -25.48 -21.79
N LEU A 18 7.72 -25.90 -22.63
CA LEU A 18 8.42 -24.97 -23.50
C LEU A 18 7.52 -24.58 -24.68
N SER A 19 6.95 -23.39 -24.63
CA SER A 19 6.30 -22.73 -25.76
C SER A 19 7.39 -22.14 -26.68
N THR A 20 7.54 -22.69 -27.87
CA THR A 20 8.38 -22.12 -28.93
C THR A 20 7.68 -20.92 -29.54
N TYR A 21 8.27 -19.73 -29.44
CA TYR A 21 7.88 -18.57 -30.25
C TYR A 21 8.79 -18.48 -31.49
N SER A 22 8.16 -18.56 -32.67
CA SER A 22 8.76 -18.26 -33.96
C SER A 22 8.65 -16.76 -34.25
N VAL A 23 9.75 -16.11 -34.59
CA VAL A 23 9.76 -14.79 -35.22
C VAL A 23 10.36 -14.95 -36.62
N MET A 24 9.54 -14.73 -37.63
CA MET A 24 9.94 -14.62 -39.04
C MET A 24 10.57 -13.24 -39.25
N ALA A 25 11.77 -13.21 -39.85
CA ALA A 25 12.34 -12.00 -40.43
C ALA A 25 12.92 -12.38 -41.80
N ASP A 26 12.51 -11.63 -42.82
CA ASP A 26 12.74 -11.87 -44.24
C ASP A 26 14.22 -11.97 -44.65
N GLU A 27 14.42 -12.83 -45.64
CA GLU A 27 15.66 -13.11 -46.37
C GLU A 27 16.12 -11.88 -47.18
N VAL A 28 17.37 -11.44 -46.96
CA VAL A 28 18.19 -10.87 -48.04
C VAL A 28 19.59 -11.47 -47.94
N VAL A 29 19.93 -12.25 -48.96
CA VAL A 29 21.23 -12.88 -49.19
C VAL A 29 22.26 -11.82 -49.59
N GLN A 30 23.38 -11.74 -48.87
CA GLN A 30 24.65 -11.32 -49.46
C GLN A 30 25.83 -12.00 -48.74
N SER A 31 26.58 -12.77 -49.52
CA SER A 31 27.79 -13.48 -49.13
C SER A 31 28.92 -12.55 -48.70
N SER A 32 29.54 -12.79 -47.56
CA SER A 32 31.01 -12.86 -47.45
C SER A 32 31.45 -13.23 -46.03
N THR A 33 32.37 -14.17 -45.97
CA THR A 33 33.10 -14.70 -44.81
C THR A 33 33.66 -13.61 -43.89
N LYS A 34 33.20 -13.59 -42.63
CA LYS A 34 33.92 -12.99 -41.48
C LYS A 34 33.71 -13.87 -40.24
N SER A 35 34.80 -14.11 -39.52
CA SER A 35 34.79 -14.78 -38.21
C SER A 35 33.92 -14.00 -37.24
N SER A 36 32.87 -14.62 -36.73
CA SER A 36 32.01 -14.06 -35.68
C SER A 36 32.78 -14.04 -34.35
N VAL A 37 33.44 -12.92 -34.07
CA VAL A 37 33.73 -12.49 -32.71
C VAL A 37 32.92 -11.21 -32.54
N GLU A 38 31.66 -11.36 -32.14
CA GLU A 38 30.81 -10.22 -31.82
C GLU A 38 31.34 -9.51 -30.57
N ASN A 39 31.77 -8.28 -30.80
CA ASN A 39 31.73 -7.12 -29.92
C ASN A 39 31.80 -7.35 -28.40
N MET A 40 32.96 -6.99 -27.83
CA MET A 40 33.08 -6.62 -26.42
C MET A 40 32.24 -5.37 -26.14
N ALA A 41 31.03 -5.57 -25.62
CA ALA A 41 30.34 -4.52 -24.87
C ALA A 41 30.84 -4.59 -23.42
N LYS A 42 31.45 -3.51 -22.91
CA LYS A 42 31.33 -3.20 -21.47
C LYS A 42 29.83 -3.30 -21.16
N SER A 43 29.42 -4.02 -20.12
CA SER A 43 28.01 -3.98 -19.75
C SER A 43 27.67 -2.53 -19.41
N THR A 44 26.89 -1.89 -20.27
CA THR A 44 26.26 -0.61 -19.95
C THR A 44 25.40 -0.83 -18.72
N PRO A 45 25.41 0.07 -17.73
CA PRO A 45 24.50 -0.01 -16.61
C PRO A 45 23.07 -0.13 -17.14
N ASN A 46 22.35 -1.17 -16.73
CA ASN A 46 20.90 -1.23 -16.92
C ASN A 46 20.25 -0.46 -15.78
N ASP A 47 19.24 0.32 -16.12
CA ASP A 47 18.46 1.09 -15.18
C ASP A 47 17.05 0.50 -15.01
N VAL A 48 16.51 0.65 -13.80
CA VAL A 48 15.16 0.23 -13.43
C VAL A 48 14.44 1.44 -12.86
N ALA A 49 13.26 1.72 -13.40
CA ALA A 49 12.36 2.71 -12.82
C ALA A 49 11.49 2.08 -11.71
N VAL A 50 11.45 2.72 -10.55
CA VAL A 50 10.62 2.37 -9.40
C VAL A 50 9.69 3.53 -9.08
N GLY A 51 8.37 3.30 -9.11
CA GLY A 51 7.36 4.34 -8.87
C GLY A 51 6.36 4.42 -10.02
N ASN A 52 5.53 5.46 -10.03
CA ASN A 52 4.61 5.76 -11.12
C ASN A 52 5.34 6.50 -12.25
N PRO A 53 5.33 6.02 -13.51
CA PRO A 53 6.06 6.66 -14.61
C PRO A 53 5.62 8.10 -14.91
N ASN A 54 4.45 8.53 -14.41
CA ASN A 54 3.97 9.90 -14.57
C ASN A 54 4.53 10.87 -13.51
N ASN A 55 5.18 10.36 -12.45
CA ASN A 55 5.80 11.19 -11.41
C ASN A 55 7.20 11.67 -11.85
N ALA A 56 7.66 12.78 -11.29
CA ALA A 56 9.02 13.26 -11.50
C ALA A 56 10.06 12.24 -10.99
N ILE A 57 11.19 12.12 -11.69
CA ILE A 57 12.31 11.28 -11.24
C ILE A 57 13.11 12.03 -10.18
N SER A 58 13.16 11.46 -8.98
CA SER A 58 13.90 11.95 -7.83
C SER A 58 15.16 11.13 -7.58
N ASN A 59 16.13 11.75 -6.91
CA ASN A 59 17.34 11.07 -6.47
C ASN A 59 17.03 10.18 -5.25
N LEU A 60 17.57 8.95 -5.26
CA LEU A 60 17.50 8.05 -4.12
C LEU A 60 18.24 8.64 -2.92
N LYS A 61 17.62 8.56 -1.74
CA LYS A 61 18.23 8.95 -0.45
C LYS A 61 18.51 7.69 0.35
N GLU A 62 19.76 7.48 0.74
CA GLU A 62 20.14 6.34 1.58
C GLU A 62 19.37 6.36 2.90
N ASP A 63 18.90 5.19 3.32
CA ASP A 63 18.20 4.98 4.58
C ASP A 63 18.92 3.91 5.43
N LYS A 64 19.71 4.41 6.38
CA LYS A 64 20.49 3.58 7.32
C LYS A 64 19.62 2.90 8.38
N ASN A 65 18.33 3.25 8.49
CA ASN A 65 17.38 2.74 9.49
C ASN A 65 16.30 1.79 8.89
N SER A 66 16.43 1.41 7.62
CA SER A 66 15.44 0.67 6.80
C SER A 66 15.10 -0.77 7.23
N GLY A 67 15.58 -1.22 8.39
CA GLY A 67 15.26 -2.55 8.92
C GLY A 67 13.80 -2.70 9.35
N SER A 68 13.16 -1.62 9.81
CA SER A 68 11.79 -1.68 10.32
C SER A 68 10.74 -1.70 9.20
N SER A 69 9.77 -2.61 9.32
CA SER A 69 8.57 -2.67 8.48
C SER A 69 7.36 -2.08 9.18
N GLU A 70 7.53 -1.58 10.41
CA GLU A 70 6.44 -1.05 11.20
C GLU A 70 6.01 0.31 10.65
N PRO A 71 4.69 0.56 10.58
CA PRO A 71 4.16 1.84 10.17
C PRO A 71 4.47 2.91 11.24
N SER A 72 4.87 4.11 10.82
CA SER A 72 5.19 5.19 11.74
C SER A 72 4.93 6.56 11.11
N ILE A 73 4.49 7.53 11.90
CA ILE A 73 4.43 8.94 11.50
C ILE A 73 5.79 9.61 11.78
N THR A 74 6.31 10.37 10.81
CA THR A 74 7.63 11.02 10.90
C THR A 74 7.58 12.54 10.87
N LYS A 75 6.55 13.11 10.26
CA LYS A 75 6.34 14.55 10.17
C LYS A 75 4.86 14.86 10.20
N ILE A 76 4.48 15.94 10.87
CA ILE A 76 3.12 16.46 10.94
C ILE A 76 3.18 17.97 10.78
N GLU A 77 2.35 18.52 9.91
CA GLU A 77 2.16 19.96 9.73
C GLU A 77 0.66 20.23 9.58
N VAL A 78 0.13 21.10 10.45
CA VAL A 78 -1.25 21.58 10.35
C VAL A 78 -1.24 22.87 9.54
N SER A 79 -2.05 22.93 8.49
CA SER A 79 -2.27 24.12 7.66
C SER A 79 -3.75 24.49 7.60
N GLY A 80 -4.03 25.65 7.01
CA GLY A 80 -5.38 26.21 6.99
C GLY A 80 -5.77 26.85 8.32
N GLY A 81 -7.06 26.92 8.62
CA GLY A 81 -7.57 27.56 9.82
C GLY A 81 -9.02 27.20 10.10
N VAL A 82 -9.49 27.61 11.27
CA VAL A 82 -10.92 27.51 11.61
C VAL A 82 -11.73 28.55 10.86
N ASN A 83 -13.03 28.32 10.72
CA ASN A 83 -13.97 29.27 10.13
C ASN A 83 -14.95 29.79 11.20
N PRO A 84 -14.68 30.95 11.84
CA PRO A 84 -15.52 31.48 12.92
C PRO A 84 -16.93 31.89 12.49
N SER A 85 -17.19 31.98 11.18
CA SER A 85 -18.53 32.28 10.64
C SER A 85 -19.35 31.02 10.34
N ALA A 86 -18.73 29.84 10.38
CA ALA A 86 -19.40 28.56 10.22
C ALA A 86 -19.87 28.03 11.59
N THR A 87 -20.84 27.13 11.55
CA THR A 87 -21.36 26.42 12.73
C THR A 87 -21.26 24.93 12.47
N GLY A 88 -21.27 24.12 13.52
CA GLY A 88 -21.14 22.68 13.34
C GLY A 88 -19.73 22.26 12.92
N VAL A 89 -19.64 21.10 12.29
CA VAL A 89 -18.38 20.55 11.76
C VAL A 89 -17.71 21.47 10.74
N ASP A 90 -18.49 22.30 10.05
CA ASP A 90 -17.98 23.25 9.07
C ASP A 90 -17.04 24.29 9.68
N PHE A 91 -17.05 24.46 11.01
CA PHE A 91 -16.08 25.27 11.73
C PHE A 91 -14.62 24.79 11.50
N PHE A 92 -14.41 23.48 11.36
CA PHE A 92 -13.10 22.87 11.18
C PHE A 92 -12.77 22.50 9.71
N LYS A 93 -13.69 22.75 8.76
CA LYS A 93 -13.60 22.21 7.38
C LYS A 93 -12.32 22.61 6.62
N ASP A 94 -11.78 23.78 6.95
CA ASP A 94 -10.64 24.38 6.25
C ASP A 94 -9.29 23.99 6.91
N ILE A 95 -9.32 23.13 7.94
CA ILE A 95 -8.13 22.55 8.56
C ILE A 95 -7.61 21.38 7.73
N GLU A 96 -6.31 21.42 7.45
CA GLU A 96 -5.60 20.35 6.78
C GLU A 96 -4.48 19.81 7.67
N ILE A 97 -4.42 18.48 7.80
CA ILE A 97 -3.36 17.77 8.50
C ILE A 97 -2.48 17.10 7.46
N ASN A 98 -1.30 17.66 7.22
CA ASN A 98 -0.30 17.11 6.31
C ASN A 98 0.66 16.22 7.10
N LEU A 99 0.84 14.98 6.66
CA LEU A 99 1.73 14.03 7.33
C LEU A 99 2.68 13.32 6.36
N GLU A 100 3.87 13.05 6.86
CA GLU A 100 4.79 12.09 6.24
C GLU A 100 4.94 10.88 7.14
N GLY A 101 4.79 9.68 6.58
CA GLY A 101 4.94 8.41 7.30
C GLY A 101 5.87 7.43 6.61
N ASN A 102 6.29 6.40 7.34
CA ASN A 102 7.01 5.25 6.81
C ASN A 102 6.10 4.02 6.86
N ASN A 103 6.20 3.15 5.85
CA ASN A 103 5.55 1.84 5.81
C ASN A 103 4.02 1.84 6.01
N LEU A 104 3.36 2.98 5.83
CA LEU A 104 1.90 3.05 5.88
C LEU A 104 1.31 2.34 4.65
N THR A 105 0.16 1.71 4.85
CA THR A 105 -0.60 1.03 3.80
C THR A 105 -2.07 1.40 3.92
N ASP A 106 -2.88 1.01 2.94
CA ASP A 106 -4.33 1.17 2.97
C ASP A 106 -5.01 0.52 4.20
N ASP A 107 -4.33 -0.40 4.89
CA ASP A 107 -4.80 -0.96 6.16
C ASP A 107 -4.77 0.08 7.31
N ASN A 108 -3.95 1.12 7.19
CA ASN A 108 -3.74 2.14 8.22
C ASN A 108 -4.63 3.37 8.03
N PHE A 109 -5.33 3.49 6.91
CA PHE A 109 -6.17 4.65 6.59
C PHE A 109 -7.63 4.26 6.62
N LEU A 110 -8.47 5.11 7.20
CA LEU A 110 -9.91 4.91 7.22
C LEU A 110 -10.52 5.27 5.86
N SER A 111 -11.63 4.62 5.53
CA SER A 111 -12.56 5.11 4.51
C SER A 111 -13.11 6.48 4.89
N LYS A 112 -13.76 7.18 3.94
CA LYS A 112 -14.27 8.54 4.14
C LYS A 112 -15.22 8.66 5.34
N GLU A 113 -15.97 7.60 5.66
CA GLU A 113 -16.91 7.56 6.78
C GLU A 113 -16.22 7.66 8.15
N GLY A 114 -14.95 7.27 8.24
CA GLY A 114 -14.18 7.30 9.48
C GLY A 114 -14.62 6.23 10.47
N LEU A 115 -14.28 6.47 11.74
CA LEU A 115 -14.89 5.71 12.81
C LEU A 115 -16.29 6.26 13.09
N HIS A 116 -17.30 5.40 13.07
CA HIS A 116 -18.69 5.79 13.17
C HIS A 116 -19.56 4.65 13.70
N TRP A 117 -20.77 4.98 14.13
CA TRP A 117 -21.83 4.01 14.37
C TRP A 117 -22.66 3.87 13.10
N SER A 118 -22.78 2.64 12.59
CA SER A 118 -23.55 2.30 11.39
C SER A 118 -24.78 1.48 11.75
N ASP A 119 -25.62 1.22 10.75
CA ASP A 119 -26.77 0.31 10.83
C ASP A 119 -26.35 -1.14 11.22
N LYS A 120 -25.07 -1.48 11.04
CA LYS A 120 -24.49 -2.77 11.43
C LYS A 120 -23.91 -2.78 12.83
N THR A 121 -23.77 -1.61 13.46
CA THR A 121 -23.10 -1.48 14.75
C THR A 121 -24.00 -1.98 15.87
N TYR A 122 -23.42 -2.80 16.74
CA TYR A 122 -24.06 -3.31 17.94
C TYR A 122 -23.01 -3.60 19.00
N VAL A 123 -23.44 -3.69 20.26
CA VAL A 123 -22.55 -3.92 21.40
C VAL A 123 -22.69 -5.36 21.89
N GLU A 124 -21.55 -5.99 22.17
CA GLU A 124 -21.46 -7.27 22.87
C GLU A 124 -20.66 -7.08 24.15
N ILE A 125 -21.06 -7.74 25.24
CA ILE A 125 -20.30 -7.73 26.49
C ILE A 125 -19.45 -8.99 26.61
N ASP A 126 -18.19 -8.80 27.03
CA ASP A 126 -17.28 -9.87 27.41
C ASP A 126 -17.40 -10.12 28.93
N LYS A 127 -17.53 -9.04 29.72
CA LYS A 127 -17.67 -9.08 31.18
C LYS A 127 -18.50 -7.90 31.67
N GLY A 128 -19.47 -8.16 32.53
CA GLY A 128 -20.36 -7.16 33.13
C GLY A 128 -21.78 -7.69 33.24
N THR A 129 -22.72 -6.82 33.62
CA THR A 129 -24.15 -7.12 33.71
C THR A 129 -24.98 -6.08 32.96
N GLU A 130 -26.08 -6.53 32.34
CA GLU A 130 -27.10 -5.63 31.81
C GLU A 130 -28.06 -5.22 32.94
N ASN A 131 -28.23 -3.91 33.12
CA ASN A 131 -28.97 -3.30 34.22
C ASN A 131 -30.26 -2.61 33.76
N GLY A 132 -30.67 -2.80 32.50
CA GLY A 132 -31.87 -2.21 31.91
C GLY A 132 -31.54 -1.26 30.76
N LEU A 133 -32.37 -0.22 30.56
CA LEU A 133 -32.24 0.75 29.47
C LEU A 133 -31.97 2.16 30.00
N LEU A 134 -31.07 2.91 29.35
CA LEU A 134 -30.72 4.31 29.67
C LEU A 134 -31.64 5.36 29.05
N ASN A 135 -32.74 4.96 28.41
CA ASN A 135 -33.71 5.87 27.79
C ASN A 135 -34.60 6.54 28.85
N ASP A 136 -34.03 7.50 29.59
CA ASP A 136 -34.69 8.21 30.68
C ASP A 136 -34.58 9.73 30.49
N SER A 137 -35.66 10.35 30.00
CA SER A 137 -35.72 11.81 29.77
C SER A 137 -35.76 12.65 31.04
N GLU A 138 -36.09 12.08 32.19
CA GLU A 138 -35.96 12.81 33.45
C GLU A 138 -34.49 12.92 33.90
N ARG A 139 -33.63 12.01 33.43
CA ARG A 139 -32.20 11.97 33.79
C ARG A 139 -31.32 12.65 32.75
N PHE A 140 -31.48 12.27 31.48
CA PHE A 140 -30.69 12.82 30.39
C PHE A 140 -31.30 14.12 29.84
N GLY A 141 -32.56 14.42 30.13
CA GLY A 141 -33.29 15.52 29.47
C GLY A 141 -33.70 15.15 28.05
N ASP A 142 -34.70 15.86 27.51
CA ASP A 142 -35.29 15.54 26.20
C ASP A 142 -34.27 15.58 25.05
N ALA A 143 -33.24 16.42 25.16
CA ALA A 143 -32.22 16.56 24.12
C ALA A 143 -31.15 15.45 24.13
N ASN A 144 -30.78 14.92 25.30
CA ASN A 144 -29.71 13.91 25.40
C ASN A 144 -30.22 12.48 25.53
N THR A 145 -31.53 12.29 25.71
CA THR A 145 -32.13 10.96 25.80
C THR A 145 -32.09 10.25 24.46
N PRO A 146 -31.50 9.05 24.38
CA PRO A 146 -31.49 8.28 23.14
C PRO A 146 -32.92 7.97 22.68
N SER A 147 -33.19 8.13 21.39
CA SER A 147 -34.46 7.78 20.75
C SER A 147 -34.60 6.28 20.50
N THR A 148 -33.47 5.59 20.29
CA THR A 148 -33.35 4.12 20.21
C THR A 148 -32.96 3.54 21.57
N PRO A 149 -33.51 2.38 21.97
CA PRO A 149 -33.12 1.71 23.21
C PRO A 149 -31.62 1.53 23.37
N VAL A 150 -31.04 2.04 24.47
CA VAL A 150 -29.63 1.86 24.83
C VAL A 150 -29.55 1.04 26.11
N VAL A 151 -28.86 -0.09 26.03
CA VAL A 151 -28.64 -0.98 27.18
C VAL A 151 -27.68 -0.33 28.18
N ALA A 152 -28.04 -0.38 29.46
CA ALA A 152 -27.19 0.03 30.58
C ALA A 152 -26.32 -1.17 31.00
N TYR A 153 -25.03 -1.14 30.72
CA TYR A 153 -24.07 -2.12 31.21
C TYR A 153 -23.46 -1.68 32.54
N SER A 154 -23.09 -2.62 33.40
CA SER A 154 -22.31 -2.30 34.59
C SER A 154 -20.97 -1.66 34.21
N ASN A 155 -20.50 -0.75 35.06
CA ASN A 155 -19.23 -0.04 34.91
C ASN A 155 -18.27 -0.33 36.06
N ASN A 156 -18.21 -1.59 36.53
CA ASN A 156 -17.17 -1.99 37.48
C ASN A 156 -15.81 -2.00 36.77
N VAL A 157 -14.74 -1.73 37.50
CA VAL A 157 -13.38 -1.87 36.96
C VAL A 157 -13.15 -3.29 36.45
N GLY A 158 -12.71 -3.38 35.20
CA GLY A 158 -12.50 -4.60 34.46
C GLY A 158 -13.75 -5.19 33.80
N ASP A 159 -14.91 -4.52 33.84
CA ASP A 159 -16.00 -4.81 32.91
C ASP A 159 -15.56 -4.41 31.49
N SER A 160 -15.97 -5.19 30.49
CA SER A 160 -15.44 -5.06 29.13
C SER A 160 -16.41 -5.56 28.08
N GLY A 161 -16.21 -5.10 26.85
CA GLY A 161 -17.01 -5.54 25.71
C GLY A 161 -16.44 -5.06 24.37
N ARG A 162 -17.29 -5.14 23.36
CA ARG A 162 -16.99 -4.82 21.96
C ARG A 162 -18.11 -3.99 21.37
N ILE A 163 -17.76 -2.90 20.70
CA ILE A 163 -18.62 -2.20 19.76
C ILE A 163 -18.24 -2.69 18.36
N ASN A 164 -19.15 -3.39 17.70
CA ASN A 164 -18.88 -4.05 16.41
C ASN A 164 -19.06 -3.08 15.24
N PHE A 165 -18.28 -3.26 14.16
CA PHE A 165 -18.43 -2.49 12.92
C PHE A 165 -18.34 -0.97 13.11
N VAL A 166 -17.29 -0.51 13.77
CA VAL A 166 -17.07 0.91 14.07
C VAL A 166 -16.38 1.67 12.93
N GLY A 167 -16.11 1.03 11.79
CA GLY A 167 -15.46 1.67 10.65
C GLY A 167 -14.82 0.65 9.71
N LYS A 168 -14.21 1.17 8.64
CA LYS A 168 -13.56 0.36 7.61
C LYS A 168 -12.28 1.03 7.10
N THR A 169 -11.22 0.26 6.89
CA THR A 169 -9.97 0.74 6.28
C THR A 169 -10.11 0.93 4.77
N LEU A 170 -9.21 1.67 4.12
CA LEU A 170 -9.16 1.79 2.66
C LEU A 170 -8.92 0.44 1.97
N SER A 171 -8.24 -0.49 2.65
CA SER A 171 -8.06 -1.86 2.16
C SER A 171 -9.29 -2.76 2.34
N GLY A 172 -10.35 -2.27 2.98
CA GLY A 172 -11.63 -2.96 3.15
C GLY A 172 -11.79 -3.75 4.44
N ILE A 173 -10.86 -3.64 5.41
CA ILE A 173 -10.94 -4.32 6.71
C ILE A 173 -12.00 -3.62 7.56
N ASP A 174 -13.05 -4.36 7.97
CA ASP A 174 -13.99 -3.91 8.99
C ASP A 174 -13.32 -3.88 10.37
N LEU A 175 -13.66 -2.87 11.17
CA LEU A 175 -13.05 -2.60 12.48
C LEU A 175 -14.07 -2.75 13.61
N ASP A 176 -13.59 -3.19 14.77
CA ASP A 176 -14.32 -3.16 16.05
C ASP A 176 -13.57 -2.30 17.07
N LEU A 177 -14.29 -1.80 18.07
CA LEU A 177 -13.73 -1.10 19.22
C LEU A 177 -13.94 -1.94 20.48
N LEU A 178 -12.88 -2.54 20.99
CA LEU A 178 -12.92 -3.17 22.31
C LEU A 178 -12.89 -2.09 23.37
N TRP A 179 -13.62 -2.26 24.46
CA TRP A 179 -13.62 -1.34 25.59
C TRP A 179 -13.45 -2.11 26.89
N THR A 180 -12.74 -1.52 27.85
CA THR A 180 -12.58 -2.02 29.21
C THR A 180 -12.65 -0.87 30.18
N VAL A 181 -13.47 -0.98 31.23
CA VAL A 181 -13.49 0.00 32.32
C VAL A 181 -12.20 -0.13 33.11
N ILE A 182 -11.40 0.93 33.17
CA ILE A 182 -10.14 0.94 33.92
C ILE A 182 -10.24 1.77 35.22
N GLU A 183 -11.19 2.69 35.29
CA GLU A 183 -11.49 3.48 36.50
C GLU A 183 -12.97 3.83 36.55
N SER A 184 -13.56 3.80 37.75
CA SER A 184 -14.91 4.30 37.99
C SER A 184 -15.09 4.64 39.47
N ASP A 185 -15.65 5.82 39.76
CA ASP A 185 -15.99 6.25 41.12
C ASP A 185 -17.43 5.90 41.53
N LYS A 186 -18.08 4.95 40.83
CA LYS A 186 -19.51 4.65 41.00
C LYS A 186 -19.93 4.36 42.44
N ASP A 187 -19.06 3.78 43.26
CA ASP A 187 -19.38 3.43 44.65
C ASP A 187 -19.43 4.70 45.53
N GLU A 188 -18.54 5.66 45.25
CA GLU A 188 -18.58 6.99 45.86
C GLU A 188 -19.82 7.75 45.37
N TRP A 189 -20.05 7.78 44.06
CA TRP A 189 -21.24 8.42 43.48
C TRP A 189 -22.53 7.84 44.05
N THR A 190 -22.60 6.51 44.21
CA THR A 190 -23.76 5.84 44.82
C THR A 190 -23.91 6.29 46.27
N SER A 191 -22.84 6.32 47.05
CA SER A 191 -22.94 6.67 48.46
C SER A 191 -23.36 8.14 48.71
N ASN A 192 -23.07 9.05 47.78
CA ASN A 192 -23.12 10.49 48.05
C ASN A 192 -24.00 11.32 47.11
N SER A 193 -24.38 10.82 45.94
CA SER A 193 -25.12 11.62 44.94
C SER A 193 -26.56 11.97 45.32
N GLY A 194 -27.17 11.21 46.22
CA GLY A 194 -28.59 11.33 46.57
C GLY A 194 -29.54 10.71 45.53
N PHE A 195 -29.03 10.09 44.45
CA PHE A 195 -29.81 9.53 43.35
C PHE A 195 -30.11 8.02 43.52
N GLN A 196 -30.55 7.63 44.71
CA GLN A 196 -30.81 6.23 45.11
C GLN A 196 -32.20 5.73 44.70
N ASP A 197 -32.51 5.73 43.39
CA ASP A 197 -33.74 5.15 42.84
C ASP A 197 -33.51 3.78 42.18
N SER A 198 -34.60 3.10 41.82
CA SER A 198 -34.57 1.79 41.16
C SER A 198 -34.40 1.86 39.64
N ARG A 199 -34.13 3.05 39.08
CA ARG A 199 -33.98 3.20 37.63
C ARG A 199 -32.68 2.55 37.17
N PRO A 200 -32.65 2.00 35.94
CA PRO A 200 -31.44 1.45 35.32
C PRO A 200 -30.26 2.42 35.42
N LYS A 201 -29.10 1.86 35.82
CA LYS A 201 -27.86 2.60 36.00
C LYS A 201 -26.70 1.87 35.35
N GLY A 202 -25.83 2.62 34.68
CA GLY A 202 -24.64 2.03 34.07
C GLY A 202 -24.05 2.88 32.95
N LEU A 203 -23.20 2.22 32.16
CA LEU A 203 -22.55 2.69 30.95
C LEU A 203 -23.30 2.15 29.73
N GLY A 204 -23.57 3.00 28.74
CA GLY A 204 -24.18 2.61 27.47
C GLY A 204 -23.51 3.29 26.29
N PHE A 205 -23.77 2.75 25.09
CA PHE A 205 -23.24 3.28 23.84
C PHE A 205 -24.35 3.46 22.81
N SER A 206 -24.27 4.49 21.99
CA SER A 206 -25.25 4.75 20.93
C SER A 206 -24.63 5.40 19.69
N GLY A 207 -25.38 5.41 18.59
CA GLY A 207 -25.02 6.08 17.33
C GLY A 207 -25.63 7.47 17.13
N GLU A 208 -26.42 7.95 18.08
CA GLU A 208 -27.31 9.09 17.87
C GLU A 208 -26.62 10.41 18.18
N GLN A 209 -26.34 11.22 17.15
CA GLN A 209 -26.02 12.63 17.31
C GLN A 209 -27.33 13.41 17.38
N PHE A 210 -27.58 14.16 18.44
CA PHE A 210 -28.81 14.95 18.54
C PHE A 210 -28.73 16.22 17.67
N ILE A 211 -28.98 16.07 16.37
CA ILE A 211 -29.23 17.17 15.42
C ILE A 211 -30.45 16.82 14.57
N PRO A 212 -31.51 17.65 14.56
CA PRO A 212 -32.59 17.53 13.59
C PRO A 212 -32.04 17.58 12.16
N GLY A 213 -32.11 16.45 11.44
CA GLY A 213 -31.63 16.32 10.06
C GLY A 213 -30.20 15.77 9.89
N ALA A 214 -29.47 15.44 10.97
CA ALA A 214 -28.23 14.69 10.82
C ALA A 214 -28.51 13.20 10.63
N THR A 215 -27.77 12.59 9.71
CA THR A 215 -27.63 11.13 9.64
C THR A 215 -26.54 10.73 10.64
N GLY A 216 -26.93 10.20 11.80
CA GLY A 216 -26.04 9.93 12.93
C GLY A 216 -24.88 9.00 12.56
N ASN A 217 -23.66 9.45 12.83
CA ASN A 217 -22.40 8.77 12.48
C ASN A 217 -21.36 8.85 13.63
N SER A 218 -21.78 9.01 14.90
CA SER A 218 -20.84 9.08 16.04
C SER A 218 -20.92 7.82 16.87
N ILE A 219 -19.87 7.56 17.63
CA ILE A 219 -19.97 6.67 18.78
C ILE A 219 -20.13 7.57 20.01
N VAL A 220 -21.23 7.37 20.71
CA VAL A 220 -21.64 8.12 21.89
C VAL A 220 -21.46 7.24 23.12
N VAL A 221 -20.97 7.82 24.20
CA VAL A 221 -20.86 7.20 25.52
C VAL A 221 -21.86 7.86 26.46
N LEU A 222 -22.71 7.06 27.11
CA LEU A 222 -23.68 7.52 28.11
C LEU A 222 -23.41 6.85 29.45
N TYR A 223 -23.49 7.59 30.55
CA TYR A 223 -23.49 6.98 31.89
C TYR A 223 -24.23 7.84 32.91
N ASN A 224 -24.78 7.22 33.96
CA ASN A 224 -25.63 7.90 34.94
C ASN A 224 -25.40 7.44 36.40
N ASN A 225 -24.20 6.94 36.69
CA ASN A 225 -23.86 6.40 38.01
C ASN A 225 -22.39 6.57 38.41
N ALA A 226 -21.70 7.55 37.83
CA ALA A 226 -20.32 7.90 38.14
C ALA A 226 -20.12 9.40 37.88
N SER A 227 -19.18 10.05 38.56
CA SER A 227 -18.67 11.37 38.16
C SER A 227 -17.45 11.21 37.26
N ASN A 228 -16.61 10.21 37.56
CA ASN A 228 -15.40 9.87 36.83
C ASN A 228 -15.49 8.44 36.28
N LEU A 229 -15.27 8.30 34.97
CA LEU A 229 -15.27 7.01 34.29
C LEU A 229 -14.14 6.98 33.26
N ALA A 230 -13.22 6.02 33.38
CA ALA A 230 -12.15 5.82 32.41
C ALA A 230 -12.30 4.50 31.68
N LEU A 231 -12.20 4.57 30.35
CA LEU A 231 -12.26 3.43 29.45
C LEU A 231 -10.93 3.28 28.70
N HIS A 232 -10.41 2.06 28.68
CA HIS A 232 -9.38 1.66 27.74
C HIS A 232 -10.03 1.11 26.48
N TYR A 233 -9.64 1.64 25.33
CA TYR A 233 -10.15 1.26 24.03
C TYR A 233 -9.07 0.61 23.16
N GLN A 234 -9.47 -0.39 22.38
CA GLN A 234 -8.60 -1.03 21.37
C GLN A 234 -9.31 -1.14 20.02
N ILE A 235 -8.70 -0.61 18.96
CA ILE A 235 -9.16 -0.74 17.58
C ILE A 235 -8.59 -2.03 17.01
N VAL A 236 -9.46 -2.95 16.63
CA VAL A 236 -9.10 -4.30 16.18
C VAL A 236 -9.80 -4.65 14.87
N LYS A 237 -9.25 -5.63 14.15
CA LYS A 237 -9.95 -6.21 12.99
C LYS A 237 -11.23 -6.90 13.46
N HIS A 238 -12.31 -6.70 12.70
CA HIS A 238 -13.63 -7.20 13.06
C HIS A 238 -13.63 -8.69 13.39
N GLY A 239 -14.30 -9.06 14.50
CA GLY A 239 -14.40 -10.43 14.99
C GLY A 239 -13.10 -11.01 15.56
N THR A 240 -12.05 -10.19 15.75
CA THR A 240 -10.76 -10.62 16.30
C THR A 240 -10.29 -9.73 17.46
N LYS A 241 -9.13 -10.06 18.04
CA LYS A 241 -8.37 -9.19 18.96
C LYS A 241 -7.06 -8.72 18.33
N ILE A 242 -6.92 -8.86 17.01
CA ILE A 242 -5.72 -8.42 16.29
C ILE A 242 -5.84 -6.92 16.12
N GLU A 243 -4.93 -6.19 16.77
CA GLU A 243 -4.87 -4.74 16.69
C GLU A 243 -4.69 -4.24 15.27
N GLN A 244 -5.32 -3.10 14.99
CA GLN A 244 -5.20 -2.40 13.72
C GLN A 244 -4.88 -0.93 13.99
N PRO A 245 -3.59 -0.54 14.00
CA PRO A 245 -3.21 0.86 14.10
C PRO A 245 -3.76 1.63 12.89
N ILE A 246 -4.53 2.67 13.19
CA ILE A 246 -5.13 3.53 12.17
C ILE A 246 -4.73 4.97 12.40
N LEU A 247 -4.66 5.72 11.31
CA LEU A 247 -4.69 7.15 11.36
C LEU A 247 -6.15 7.58 11.53
N VAL A 248 -6.45 8.20 12.67
CA VAL A 248 -7.77 8.71 13.02
C VAL A 248 -7.71 10.22 13.13
N SER A 249 -8.65 10.92 12.51
CA SER A 249 -9.03 12.26 12.94
C SER A 249 -10.45 12.20 13.49
N PHE A 250 -10.70 12.99 14.52
CA PHE A 250 -11.96 12.98 15.25
C PHE A 250 -12.26 14.37 15.78
N ILE A 251 -13.54 14.64 15.99
CA ILE A 251 -14.01 15.78 16.74
C ILE A 251 -14.71 15.22 17.97
N SER A 252 -14.21 15.57 19.15
CA SER A 252 -14.93 15.31 20.40
C SER A 252 -15.95 16.41 20.58
N THR A 253 -17.20 16.06 20.88
CA THR A 253 -18.26 17.03 21.16
C THR A 253 -19.01 16.68 22.44
N ASP A 254 -19.95 17.56 22.83
CA ASP A 254 -20.79 17.37 24.01
C ASP A 254 -20.03 17.44 25.34
N ILE A 255 -18.93 18.21 25.38
CA ILE A 255 -18.26 18.58 26.64
C ILE A 255 -19.03 19.76 27.23
N ASP A 256 -20.07 19.49 28.01
CA ASP A 256 -20.92 20.52 28.63
C ASP A 256 -20.17 21.38 29.66
N ALA A 257 -20.83 22.44 30.12
CA ALA A 257 -20.32 23.25 31.22
C ALA A 257 -19.87 22.39 32.42
N ALA A 258 -18.64 22.65 32.87
CA ALA A 258 -17.94 21.93 33.91
C ALA A 258 -17.54 20.48 33.59
N GLN A 259 -17.91 19.91 32.46
CA GLN A 259 -17.42 18.59 32.04
C GLN A 259 -16.00 18.69 31.47
N GLY A 260 -15.31 17.55 31.45
CA GLY A 260 -14.01 17.44 30.81
C GLY A 260 -13.67 16.03 30.38
N VAL A 261 -12.61 15.92 29.60
CA VAL A 261 -12.09 14.67 29.04
C VAL A 261 -10.57 14.65 29.12
N GLN A 262 -10.01 13.45 29.24
CA GLN A 262 -8.58 13.22 29.09
C GLN A 262 -8.37 12.01 28.20
N THR A 263 -7.50 12.14 27.19
CA THR A 263 -7.20 11.03 26.30
C THR A 263 -5.77 11.12 25.74
N ASN A 264 -5.17 9.98 25.45
CA ASN A 264 -3.94 9.87 24.66
C ASN A 264 -4.20 9.58 23.16
N LEU A 265 -5.47 9.58 22.72
CA LEU A 265 -5.85 9.39 21.32
C LEU A 265 -5.33 10.51 20.41
N ALA A 266 -5.36 11.76 20.87
CA ALA A 266 -4.87 12.94 20.14
C ALA A 266 -3.33 13.07 20.20
N ASN A 267 -2.60 12.00 19.84
CA ASN A 267 -1.14 11.96 19.96
C ASN A 267 -0.38 12.65 18.81
N LEU A 268 -1.05 13.09 17.75
CA LEU A 268 -0.45 13.81 16.63
C LEU A 268 -0.88 15.29 16.57
N VAL A 269 -2.19 15.54 16.70
CA VAL A 269 -2.79 16.89 16.59
C VAL A 269 -3.87 17.04 17.64
N GLU A 270 -3.92 18.21 18.28
CA GLU A 270 -4.98 18.63 19.18
C GLU A 270 -5.25 20.13 18.97
N ILE A 271 -6.45 20.47 18.52
CA ILE A 271 -6.86 21.84 18.21
C ILE A 271 -8.08 22.17 19.08
N ILE A 272 -7.83 22.99 20.09
CA ILE A 272 -8.86 23.53 20.99
C ILE A 272 -9.22 24.94 20.50
N PRO A 273 -10.46 25.17 20.00
CA PRO A 273 -10.85 26.48 19.49
C PRO A 273 -10.88 27.53 20.61
N THR A 274 -10.40 28.74 20.33
CA THR A 274 -10.45 29.85 21.29
C THR A 274 -11.88 30.28 21.65
N GLU A 275 -12.82 30.01 20.75
CA GLU A 275 -14.25 30.31 20.85
C GLU A 275 -15.03 29.26 21.65
N SER A 276 -14.38 28.14 22.04
CA SER A 276 -15.04 26.98 22.65
C SER A 276 -15.27 27.09 24.16
N ASN A 277 -14.58 28.00 24.86
CA ASN A 277 -14.41 28.03 26.32
C ASN A 277 -13.73 26.79 26.92
N LEU A 278 -13.26 25.85 26.10
CA LEU A 278 -12.45 24.74 26.56
C LEU A 278 -11.06 25.23 26.96
N VAL A 279 -10.57 24.72 28.08
CA VAL A 279 -9.21 24.95 28.57
C VAL A 279 -8.54 23.61 28.79
N LYS A 280 -7.20 23.59 28.70
CA LYS A 280 -6.40 22.39 28.96
C LYS A 280 -5.45 22.62 30.13
N GLU A 281 -5.56 21.77 31.14
CA GLU A 281 -4.71 21.79 32.33
C GLU A 281 -4.47 20.35 32.81
N ASP A 282 -3.25 20.02 33.19
CA ASP A 282 -2.87 18.67 33.66
C ASP A 282 -3.27 17.51 32.71
N GLY A 283 -3.36 17.82 31.40
CA GLY A 283 -3.78 16.87 30.37
C GLY A 283 -5.30 16.70 30.21
N ILE A 284 -6.10 17.37 31.03
CA ILE A 284 -7.57 17.37 30.97
C ILE A 284 -8.02 18.57 30.15
N ILE A 285 -8.86 18.32 29.13
CA ILE A 285 -9.59 19.35 28.41
C ILE A 285 -10.96 19.49 29.07
N TYR A 286 -11.32 20.66 29.56
CA TYR A 286 -12.62 20.88 30.21
C TYR A 286 -13.23 22.21 29.84
N ASP A 287 -14.55 22.30 29.90
CA ASP A 287 -15.27 23.55 29.68
C ASP A 287 -15.18 24.44 30.93
N ALA A 288 -14.72 25.69 30.76
CA ALA A 288 -14.52 26.66 31.83
C ALA A 288 -15.71 27.63 32.02
N THR A 289 -16.83 27.42 31.32
CA THR A 289 -18.01 28.27 31.41
C THR A 289 -18.59 28.23 32.83
N SER A 290 -18.81 29.39 33.43
CA SER A 290 -19.47 29.51 34.74
C SER A 290 -20.95 29.15 34.67
N GLY A 291 -21.45 28.41 35.67
CA GLY A 291 -22.83 27.94 35.73
C GLY A 291 -23.10 26.70 34.86
N VAL A 292 -24.37 26.40 34.64
CA VAL A 292 -24.83 25.25 33.84
C VAL A 292 -25.27 25.75 32.47
N VAL A 293 -24.56 25.34 31.43
CA VAL A 293 -24.95 25.51 30.02
C VAL A 293 -24.96 24.12 29.40
N GLY A 294 -26.12 23.68 28.93
CA GLY A 294 -26.23 22.47 28.12
C GLY A 294 -25.88 22.79 26.68
N LEU A 295 -24.83 22.14 26.19
CA LEU A 295 -24.43 22.09 24.79
C LEU A 295 -25.04 20.82 24.18
N ASN A 296 -25.21 20.80 22.86
CA ASN A 296 -25.93 19.74 22.15
C ASN A 296 -25.05 19.22 21.02
N GLY A 297 -23.98 18.51 21.40
CA GLY A 297 -23.05 17.85 20.49
C GLY A 297 -22.50 18.80 19.41
N SER A 298 -22.45 18.30 18.17
CA SER A 298 -21.83 19.04 17.07
C SER A 298 -22.55 20.32 16.70
N LYS A 299 -23.85 20.50 17.00
CA LYS A 299 -24.59 21.73 16.66
C LYS A 299 -23.96 22.98 17.30
N ASP A 300 -23.45 22.83 18.52
CA ASP A 300 -22.93 23.93 19.30
C ASP A 300 -21.42 24.15 19.10
N LEU A 301 -20.79 23.38 18.19
CA LEU A 301 -19.40 23.62 17.79
C LEU A 301 -19.20 25.08 17.34
N PRO A 302 -18.10 25.72 17.79
CA PRO A 302 -16.96 25.09 18.47
C PRO A 302 -17.10 24.89 19.99
N LYS A 303 -18.20 25.29 20.62
CA LYS A 303 -18.38 25.14 22.08
C LYS A 303 -18.48 23.67 22.47
N GLY A 304 -17.84 23.30 23.56
CA GLY A 304 -17.87 21.93 24.07
C GLY A 304 -17.25 20.89 23.13
N GLY A 305 -16.39 21.32 22.20
CA GLY A 305 -15.69 20.40 21.32
C GLY A 305 -14.33 20.86 20.83
N TYR A 306 -13.51 19.87 20.47
CA TYR A 306 -12.16 20.06 19.95
C TYR A 306 -11.84 19.03 18.87
N LEU A 307 -10.89 19.35 18.00
CA LEU A 307 -10.42 18.44 16.96
C LEU A 307 -9.14 17.74 17.41
N GLY A 308 -9.08 16.43 17.24
CA GLY A 308 -7.90 15.61 17.50
C GLY A 308 -7.50 14.76 16.30
N ALA A 309 -6.23 14.39 16.22
CA ALA A 309 -5.76 13.32 15.34
C ALA A 309 -4.70 12.45 16.01
N GLY A 310 -4.72 11.17 15.67
CA GLY A 310 -3.85 10.16 16.23
C GLY A 310 -3.44 9.08 15.24
N PHE A 311 -2.27 8.46 15.47
CA PHE A 311 -1.91 7.18 14.84
C PHE A 311 -1.69 6.14 15.93
N ILE A 312 -2.74 5.37 16.23
CA ILE A 312 -2.79 4.49 17.39
C ILE A 312 -3.87 3.41 17.23
N SER A 313 -3.71 2.28 17.93
CA SER A 313 -4.74 1.23 18.09
C SER A 313 -5.25 1.13 19.51
N ASN A 314 -4.48 1.53 20.53
CA ASN A 314 -4.85 1.43 21.94
C ASN A 314 -4.82 2.80 22.60
N PHE A 315 -5.91 3.24 23.21
CA PHE A 315 -5.98 4.54 23.83
C PHE A 315 -6.89 4.53 25.05
N ASP A 316 -6.61 5.41 26.00
CA ASP A 316 -7.43 5.63 27.17
C ASP A 316 -8.29 6.88 26.95
N TYR A 317 -9.50 6.84 27.47
CA TYR A 317 -10.42 7.97 27.45
C TYR A 317 -11.11 8.07 28.82
N THR A 318 -10.80 9.13 29.55
CA THR A 318 -11.41 9.44 30.85
C THR A 318 -12.42 10.56 30.70
N PHE A 319 -13.61 10.33 31.21
CA PHE A 319 -14.73 11.24 31.24
C PHE A 319 -14.89 11.81 32.65
N TYR A 320 -14.99 13.14 32.75
CA TYR A 320 -15.13 13.86 34.00
C TYR A 320 -16.38 14.73 33.99
N SER A 321 -17.30 14.48 34.91
CA SER A 321 -18.47 15.31 35.12
C SER A 321 -18.72 15.46 36.62
N PRO A 322 -18.32 16.59 37.23
CA PRO A 322 -17.52 17.67 36.65
C PRO A 322 -16.04 17.29 36.49
N ALA A 323 -15.31 18.07 35.70
CA ALA A 323 -13.85 18.12 35.68
C ALA A 323 -13.29 18.46 37.08
N PRO A 324 -12.13 17.91 37.48
CA PRO A 324 -11.58 18.10 38.83
C PRO A 324 -11.43 19.57 39.26
N LYS A 325 -11.11 20.48 38.32
CA LYS A 325 -10.97 21.92 38.57
C LYS A 325 -12.31 22.62 38.82
N ARG A 326 -13.42 21.99 38.41
CA ARG A 326 -14.77 22.54 38.44
C ARG A 326 -15.65 21.95 39.55
N VAL A 327 -15.14 20.98 40.33
CA VAL A 327 -15.90 20.33 41.43
C VAL A 327 -16.47 21.33 42.44
N ASN A 328 -15.70 22.37 42.78
CA ASN A 328 -16.08 23.34 43.81
C ASN A 328 -16.89 24.54 43.31
N ASP A 329 -17.09 24.69 42.00
CA ASP A 329 -17.76 25.84 41.38
C ASP A 329 -18.95 25.47 40.46
N SER A 330 -19.32 24.18 40.43
CA SER A 330 -20.43 23.65 39.64
C SER A 330 -21.34 22.71 40.45
N TYR A 331 -21.25 21.40 40.23
CA TYR A 331 -21.98 20.34 40.91
C TYR A 331 -21.02 19.23 41.34
N TYR A 332 -21.33 18.46 42.38
CA TYR A 332 -20.44 17.37 42.84
C TYR A 332 -20.68 16.04 42.13
N TYR A 333 -21.95 15.72 41.87
CA TYR A 333 -22.37 14.44 41.27
C TYR A 333 -23.34 14.70 40.11
N PRO A 334 -23.05 14.17 38.90
CA PRO A 334 -23.93 14.33 37.76
C PRO A 334 -25.12 13.41 37.88
N ILE A 335 -26.25 13.84 37.30
CA ILE A 335 -27.47 13.03 37.20
C ILE A 335 -27.32 11.98 36.09
N ALA A 336 -26.78 12.42 34.95
CA ALA A 336 -26.51 11.63 33.75
C ALA A 336 -25.55 12.42 32.86
N VAL A 337 -24.77 11.72 32.04
CA VAL A 337 -23.69 12.30 31.24
C VAL A 337 -23.67 11.65 29.86
N ARG A 338 -23.38 12.46 28.84
CA ARG A 338 -23.27 12.07 27.44
C ARG A 338 -21.99 12.67 26.87
N TYR A 339 -21.24 11.88 26.11
CA TYR A 339 -20.08 12.34 25.34
C TYR A 339 -20.08 11.75 23.95
N ASP A 340 -19.74 12.56 22.96
CA ASP A 340 -19.55 12.12 21.58
C ASP A 340 -18.05 11.99 21.29
N ILE A 341 -17.51 10.76 21.27
CA ILE A 341 -16.05 10.53 21.11
C ILE A 341 -15.57 10.54 19.65
N PHE A 342 -16.46 10.24 18.70
CA PHE A 342 -16.20 10.28 17.26
C PHE A 342 -17.29 11.08 16.55
N GLY A 343 -17.43 12.36 16.90
CA GLY A 343 -18.47 13.24 16.40
C GLY A 343 -18.43 13.46 14.87
N SER A 344 -19.54 13.15 14.20
CA SER A 344 -20.02 13.79 12.96
C SER A 344 -19.22 13.64 11.67
N SER A 345 -18.88 12.42 11.23
CA SER A 345 -18.58 12.04 9.81
C SER A 345 -17.52 12.83 9.02
N LEU A 346 -16.96 13.90 9.59
CA LEU A 346 -16.00 14.78 8.97
C LEU A 346 -14.67 14.46 9.61
N GLN A 347 -13.94 13.57 8.95
CA GLN A 347 -12.50 13.53 9.15
C GLN A 347 -11.94 14.88 8.69
N ALA A 348 -10.98 15.40 9.44
CA ALA A 348 -10.17 16.52 8.97
C ALA A 348 -9.58 16.15 7.59
N ASN A 349 -9.29 17.14 6.75
CA ASN A 349 -8.61 16.85 5.49
C ASN A 349 -7.19 16.37 5.80
N ILE A 350 -6.94 15.08 5.60
CA ILE A 350 -5.62 14.48 5.85
C ILE A 350 -4.91 14.28 4.51
N ASN A 351 -3.80 14.99 4.32
CA ASN A 351 -2.89 14.78 3.21
C ASN A 351 -1.71 13.93 3.67
N THR A 352 -1.45 12.83 2.97
CA THR A 352 -0.44 11.85 3.38
C THR A 352 0.63 11.70 2.32
N ARG A 353 1.88 11.70 2.76
CA ARG A 353 3.02 11.32 1.94
C ARG A 353 3.67 10.09 2.54
N VAL A 354 3.65 8.96 1.83
CA VAL A 354 4.07 7.69 2.39
C VAL A 354 5.41 7.28 1.81
N SER A 355 6.37 7.08 2.69
CA SER A 355 7.63 6.46 2.31
C SER A 355 7.62 4.94 2.45
N LYS A 356 8.16 4.28 1.44
CA LYS A 356 8.35 2.84 1.35
C LYS A 356 9.84 2.53 1.10
N PRO A 357 10.43 1.59 1.84
CA PRO A 357 11.81 1.17 1.61
C PRO A 357 12.01 0.59 0.21
N ILE A 358 13.08 1.03 -0.44
CA ILE A 358 13.62 0.47 -1.67
C ILE A 358 14.91 -0.27 -1.31
N ILE A 359 14.94 -1.58 -1.55
CA ILE A 359 16.07 -2.45 -1.26
C ILE A 359 16.71 -2.84 -2.59
N VAL A 360 18.00 -2.58 -2.75
CA VAL A 360 18.75 -2.94 -3.96
C VAL A 360 19.77 -4.00 -3.62
N GLN A 361 19.73 -5.12 -4.34
CA GLN A 361 20.60 -6.27 -4.13
C GLN A 361 21.37 -6.62 -5.40
N TYR A 362 22.61 -7.04 -5.22
CA TYR A 362 23.48 -7.51 -6.31
C TYR A 362 23.90 -8.94 -6.00
N VAL A 363 23.37 -9.91 -6.74
CA VAL A 363 23.55 -11.34 -6.46
C VAL A 363 24.08 -12.08 -7.69
N ASP A 364 24.67 -13.25 -7.49
CA ASP A 364 24.95 -14.16 -8.60
C ASP A 364 23.71 -14.98 -9.03
N LYS A 365 23.85 -15.78 -10.10
CA LYS A 365 22.80 -16.68 -10.61
C LYS A 365 22.25 -17.69 -9.58
N HIS A 366 22.95 -17.92 -8.47
CA HIS A 366 22.56 -18.81 -7.38
C HIS A 366 21.96 -18.05 -6.19
N GLY A 367 21.84 -16.72 -6.27
CA GLY A 367 21.33 -15.86 -5.21
C GLY A 367 22.36 -15.49 -4.15
N LYS A 368 23.65 -15.81 -4.35
CA LYS A 368 24.71 -15.39 -3.43
C LYS A 368 25.01 -13.91 -3.61
N GLU A 369 25.08 -13.19 -2.50
CA GLU A 369 25.41 -11.77 -2.46
C GLU A 369 26.82 -11.49 -2.99
N LEU A 370 26.94 -10.55 -3.93
CA LEU A 370 28.20 -10.08 -4.52
C LEU A 370 28.64 -8.73 -3.94
N ARG A 371 27.69 -7.95 -3.43
CA ARG A 371 27.87 -6.66 -2.76
C ARG A 371 26.78 -6.50 -1.70
N ASN A 372 27.10 -5.78 -0.63
CA ASN A 372 26.16 -5.42 0.43
C ASN A 372 24.90 -4.81 -0.18
N ALA A 373 23.73 -5.28 0.29
CA ALA A 373 22.45 -4.66 -0.04
C ALA A 373 22.44 -3.17 0.32
N GLU A 374 21.86 -2.37 -0.57
CA GLU A 374 21.68 -0.93 -0.40
C GLU A 374 20.22 -0.66 -0.05
N PHE A 375 20.01 0.33 0.82
CA PHE A 375 18.70 0.66 1.34
C PHE A 375 18.42 2.13 1.14
N TYR A 376 17.26 2.42 0.56
CA TYR A 376 16.84 3.76 0.23
C TYR A 376 15.43 4.04 0.71
N LYS A 377 15.18 5.30 1.07
CA LYS A 377 13.85 5.81 1.34
C LYS A 377 13.23 6.28 0.03
N GLY A 378 12.17 5.61 -0.43
CA GLY A 378 11.34 6.06 -1.55
C GLY A 378 10.00 6.59 -1.06
N PHE A 379 9.36 7.51 -1.77
CA PHE A 379 8.03 8.01 -1.53
C PHE A 379 7.05 7.55 -2.64
N ASP A 380 5.77 7.45 -2.30
CA ASP A 380 4.70 7.05 -3.21
C ASP A 380 4.34 8.11 -4.26
N ASP A 381 4.66 9.37 -3.98
CA ASP A 381 4.48 10.51 -4.89
C ASP A 381 5.68 10.76 -5.84
N GLU A 382 6.73 9.95 -5.75
CA GLU A 382 7.96 10.09 -6.53
C GLU A 382 8.25 8.84 -7.39
N SER A 383 9.13 9.02 -8.38
CA SER A 383 9.73 7.92 -9.13
C SER A 383 11.25 7.94 -9.00
N TYR A 384 11.88 6.77 -9.05
CA TYR A 384 13.31 6.60 -8.85
C TYR A 384 13.93 5.78 -9.96
N LYS A 385 15.14 6.15 -10.33
CA LYS A 385 15.98 5.36 -11.23
C LYS A 385 17.05 4.64 -10.41
N VAL A 386 17.06 3.32 -10.49
CA VAL A 386 18.05 2.45 -9.83
C VAL A 386 18.95 1.87 -10.91
N GLU A 387 20.27 2.08 -10.80
CA GLU A 387 21.24 1.61 -11.79
C GLU A 387 21.96 0.35 -11.31
N SER A 388 22.20 -0.59 -12.23
CA SER A 388 23.05 -1.74 -11.97
C SER A 388 24.52 -1.32 -11.83
N LEU A 389 25.29 -2.05 -11.04
CA LEU A 389 26.74 -1.84 -10.91
C LEU A 389 27.54 -2.63 -11.93
N ASN A 390 28.71 -2.11 -12.30
CA ASN A 390 29.74 -2.88 -13.00
C ASN A 390 30.59 -3.65 -11.98
N ILE A 391 30.36 -4.97 -11.86
CA ILE A 391 31.05 -5.83 -10.90
C ILE A 391 32.19 -6.57 -11.63
N PRO A 392 33.47 -6.46 -11.17
CA PRO A 392 34.60 -7.11 -11.84
C PRO A 392 34.42 -8.62 -12.02
N ASN A 393 34.62 -9.11 -13.24
CA ASN A 393 34.45 -10.53 -13.63
C ASN A 393 33.02 -11.06 -13.50
N TYR A 394 32.04 -10.17 -13.55
CA TYR A 394 30.63 -10.53 -13.60
C TYR A 394 29.95 -9.69 -14.68
N ARG A 395 28.98 -10.29 -15.35
CA ARG A 395 28.10 -9.65 -16.32
C ARG A 395 26.67 -9.69 -15.78
N LEU A 396 25.96 -8.58 -15.86
CA LEU A 396 24.53 -8.55 -15.54
C LEU A 396 23.78 -9.43 -16.56
N VAL A 397 22.93 -10.34 -16.07
CA VAL A 397 22.18 -11.27 -16.92
C VAL A 397 20.67 -11.19 -16.70
N ASP A 398 20.22 -10.71 -15.55
CA ASP A 398 18.80 -10.57 -15.23
C ASP A 398 18.56 -9.46 -14.19
N VAL A 399 17.34 -8.92 -14.16
CA VAL A 399 16.91 -7.88 -13.23
C VAL A 399 15.51 -8.20 -12.73
N LYS A 400 15.39 -8.47 -11.43
CA LYS A 400 14.13 -8.88 -10.81
C LYS A 400 13.56 -7.76 -9.95
N ARG A 401 12.27 -7.47 -10.12
CA ARG A 401 11.48 -6.62 -9.22
C ARG A 401 10.60 -7.50 -8.36
N LEU A 402 10.87 -7.50 -7.06
CA LEU A 402 10.14 -8.28 -6.07
C LEU A 402 9.36 -7.30 -5.18
N THR A 403 8.04 -7.39 -5.24
CA THR A 403 7.17 -6.69 -4.29
C THR A 403 6.88 -7.65 -3.14
N GLU A 404 7.75 -7.63 -2.14
CA GLU A 404 7.59 -8.43 -0.93
C GLU A 404 6.67 -7.67 0.03
N ASN A 405 5.39 -8.06 0.01
CA ASN A 405 4.36 -7.52 0.88
C ASN A 405 4.04 -6.06 0.49
N LYS A 406 2.83 -5.55 0.78
CA LYS A 406 2.37 -4.22 0.30
C LYS A 406 3.27 -3.01 0.68
N ALA A 407 4.30 -3.23 1.50
CA ALA A 407 5.10 -2.20 2.15
C ALA A 407 6.54 -2.00 1.59
N ARG A 408 7.12 -2.91 0.79
CA ARG A 408 8.53 -2.81 0.36
C ARG A 408 8.75 -3.12 -1.12
N THR A 409 9.68 -2.40 -1.74
CA THR A 409 10.13 -2.70 -3.11
C THR A 409 11.56 -3.24 -3.06
N ARG A 410 11.79 -4.43 -3.60
CA ARG A 410 13.14 -4.99 -3.75
C ARG A 410 13.50 -5.12 -5.22
N ILE A 411 14.65 -4.57 -5.60
CA ILE A 411 15.26 -4.69 -6.91
C ILE A 411 16.50 -5.56 -6.77
N GLN A 412 16.55 -6.65 -7.53
CA GLN A 412 17.65 -7.60 -7.49
C GLN A 412 18.31 -7.67 -8.87
N PHE A 413 19.54 -7.17 -8.97
CA PHE A 413 20.40 -7.32 -10.14
C PHE A 413 21.14 -8.66 -10.05
N VAL A 414 20.90 -9.53 -11.03
CA VAL A 414 21.46 -10.88 -11.07
C VAL A 414 22.60 -10.94 -12.07
N TYR A 415 23.75 -11.39 -11.60
CA TYR A 415 24.98 -11.44 -12.37
C TYR A 415 25.46 -12.87 -12.60
N GLN A 416 26.15 -13.07 -13.71
CA GLN A 416 26.84 -14.30 -14.05
C GLN A 416 28.34 -14.05 -14.16
N LYS A 417 29.13 -14.96 -13.59
CA LYS A 417 30.58 -14.85 -13.57
C LYS A 417 31.14 -14.95 -15.00
N GLU A 418 32.11 -14.10 -15.30
CA GLU A 418 32.91 -14.12 -16.51
C GLU A 418 34.29 -14.72 -16.20
N LEU A 419 34.68 -15.71 -17.00
CA LEU A 419 35.96 -16.39 -16.87
C LEU A 419 36.88 -16.03 -18.03
N PRO A 420 38.18 -15.79 -17.77
CA PRO A 420 39.14 -15.49 -18.82
C PRO A 420 39.42 -16.73 -19.66
N VAL A 421 39.53 -16.53 -20.95
CA VAL A 421 39.96 -17.50 -21.95
C VAL A 421 41.20 -16.97 -22.63
N THR A 422 42.29 -17.73 -22.57
CA THR A 422 43.58 -17.43 -23.19
C THR A 422 43.92 -18.54 -24.18
N LEU A 423 43.98 -18.20 -25.47
CA LEU A 423 44.35 -19.12 -26.54
C LEU A 423 45.73 -18.73 -27.08
N LYS A 424 46.69 -19.65 -27.00
CA LYS A 424 48.06 -19.47 -27.48
C LYS A 424 48.29 -20.33 -28.73
N PHE A 425 49.06 -19.82 -29.69
CA PHE A 425 49.28 -20.49 -30.97
C PHE A 425 50.77 -20.58 -31.26
N GLN A 426 51.32 -21.79 -31.22
CA GLN A 426 52.76 -22.02 -31.31
C GLN A 426 53.10 -23.21 -32.22
N ASP A 427 54.34 -23.25 -32.71
CA ASP A 427 54.86 -24.41 -33.43
C ASP A 427 55.30 -25.53 -32.47
N GLU A 428 55.73 -26.67 -33.04
CA GLU A 428 56.22 -27.81 -32.25
C GLU A 428 57.46 -27.51 -31.39
N LYS A 429 58.12 -26.36 -31.58
CA LYS A 429 59.30 -25.91 -30.82
C LYS A 429 58.95 -24.84 -29.79
N GLY A 430 57.67 -24.50 -29.65
CA GLY A 430 57.19 -23.47 -28.72
C GLY A 430 57.34 -22.04 -29.23
N LYS A 431 57.66 -21.83 -30.52
CA LYS A 431 57.69 -20.49 -31.12
C LYS A 431 56.26 -20.03 -31.40
N GLU A 432 55.91 -18.84 -30.92
CA GLU A 432 54.62 -18.21 -31.22
C GLU A 432 54.47 -17.98 -32.73
N LEU A 433 53.37 -18.49 -33.30
CA LEU A 433 53.07 -18.35 -34.72
C LEU A 433 52.22 -17.11 -35.00
N TYR A 434 51.31 -16.78 -34.10
CA TYR A 434 50.58 -15.53 -34.09
C TYR A 434 50.08 -15.21 -32.68
N GLY A 435 49.73 -13.94 -32.47
CA GLY A 435 49.46 -13.35 -31.16
C GLY A 435 48.44 -14.13 -30.31
N THR A 436 48.69 -14.14 -29.00
CA THR A 436 47.78 -14.67 -27.98
C THR A 436 46.41 -13.99 -28.02
N LEU A 437 45.33 -14.79 -28.02
CA LEU A 437 43.96 -14.30 -27.99
C LEU A 437 43.39 -14.43 -26.57
N THR A 438 43.04 -13.29 -25.97
CA THR A 438 42.46 -13.22 -24.61
C THR A 438 41.09 -12.56 -24.65
N TYR A 439 40.08 -13.21 -24.08
CA TYR A 439 38.71 -12.68 -23.95
C TYR A 439 38.01 -13.30 -22.74
N LYS A 440 36.81 -12.81 -22.40
CA LYS A 440 36.00 -13.33 -21.30
C LYS A 440 34.76 -14.04 -21.84
N VAL A 441 34.38 -15.13 -21.19
CA VAL A 441 33.19 -15.93 -21.53
C VAL A 441 32.38 -16.17 -20.25
N LEU A 442 31.05 -16.23 -20.35
CA LEU A 442 30.20 -16.52 -19.20
C LEU A 442 30.44 -17.96 -18.70
N GLU A 443 30.52 -18.13 -17.39
CA GLU A 443 30.64 -19.44 -16.76
C GLU A 443 29.42 -20.32 -17.09
N GLY A 444 29.66 -21.52 -17.62
CA GLY A 444 28.65 -22.46 -18.11
C GLY A 444 28.27 -22.27 -19.59
N GLN A 445 28.88 -21.30 -20.29
CA GLN A 445 28.71 -21.16 -21.74
C GLN A 445 29.62 -22.15 -22.49
N ARG A 446 29.13 -22.67 -23.63
CA ARG A 446 29.96 -23.47 -24.53
C ARG A 446 30.91 -22.57 -25.31
N LEU A 447 32.20 -22.86 -25.21
CA LEU A 447 33.26 -22.23 -25.98
C LEU A 447 33.62 -23.13 -27.17
N LYS A 448 33.63 -22.57 -28.38
CA LYS A 448 34.11 -23.23 -29.59
C LYS A 448 35.11 -22.32 -30.31
N HIS A 449 36.30 -22.84 -30.58
CA HIS A 449 37.33 -22.13 -31.34
C HIS A 449 37.86 -23.00 -32.47
N THR A 450 37.82 -22.46 -33.68
CA THR A 450 38.38 -23.07 -34.89
C THR A 450 39.74 -22.43 -35.19
N PRO A 451 40.86 -23.15 -35.06
CA PRO A 451 42.20 -22.62 -35.36
C PRO A 451 42.31 -22.18 -36.82
N ARG A 452 43.03 -21.08 -37.06
CA ARG A 452 43.26 -20.58 -38.42
C ARG A 452 44.31 -21.44 -39.12
N LYS A 453 44.18 -21.60 -40.44
CA LYS A 453 45.23 -22.24 -41.25
C LYS A 453 46.48 -21.36 -41.28
N VAL A 454 47.65 -21.98 -41.09
CA VAL A 454 48.97 -21.33 -41.20
C VAL A 454 49.77 -22.07 -42.26
N ASP A 455 50.27 -21.34 -43.26
CA ASP A 455 50.98 -21.96 -44.38
C ASP A 455 52.25 -22.68 -43.92
N GLY A 456 52.45 -23.89 -44.45
CA GLY A 456 53.55 -24.77 -44.06
C GLY A 456 53.33 -25.54 -42.77
N TYR A 457 52.15 -25.44 -42.13
CA TYR A 457 51.80 -26.19 -40.92
C TYR A 457 50.47 -26.95 -41.05
N VAL A 458 50.37 -28.07 -40.35
CA VAL A 458 49.10 -28.80 -40.14
C VAL A 458 48.24 -28.00 -39.16
N THR A 459 46.99 -27.75 -39.53
CA THR A 459 46.04 -26.98 -38.68
C THR A 459 45.53 -27.86 -37.54
N PRO A 460 45.61 -27.41 -36.28
CA PRO A 460 45.08 -28.15 -35.14
C PRO A 460 43.56 -28.33 -35.21
N THR A 461 43.05 -29.35 -34.51
CA THR A 461 41.61 -29.61 -34.44
C THR A 461 40.86 -28.49 -33.74
N VAL A 462 39.56 -28.37 -34.05
CA VAL A 462 38.62 -27.48 -33.34
C VAL A 462 38.66 -27.79 -31.84
N PHE A 463 38.68 -26.75 -31.03
CA PHE A 463 38.57 -26.85 -29.58
C PHE A 463 37.15 -26.48 -29.17
N GLU A 464 36.50 -27.38 -28.43
CA GLU A 464 35.16 -27.16 -27.90
C GLU A 464 35.13 -27.63 -26.44
N THR A 465 34.63 -26.78 -25.53
CA THR A 465 34.52 -27.09 -24.10
C THR A 465 33.40 -26.28 -23.46
N LEU A 466 32.87 -26.77 -22.33
CA LEU A 466 32.09 -25.95 -21.41
C LEU A 466 33.04 -25.12 -20.55
N VAL A 467 32.75 -23.83 -20.34
CA VAL A 467 33.62 -22.93 -19.56
C VAL A 467 33.19 -22.94 -18.09
N GLU A 468 33.80 -23.78 -17.27
CA GLU A 468 33.53 -23.83 -15.81
C GLU A 468 34.64 -23.17 -14.98
N HIS A 469 35.84 -23.03 -15.55
CA HIS A 469 36.99 -22.35 -14.94
C HIS A 469 37.73 -21.53 -16.01
N ALA A 470 38.76 -20.77 -15.61
CA ALA A 470 39.64 -20.08 -16.56
C ALA A 470 40.22 -21.09 -17.57
N VAL A 471 40.14 -20.76 -18.86
CA VAL A 471 40.58 -21.66 -19.93
C VAL A 471 41.89 -21.14 -20.51
N GLU A 472 42.94 -21.95 -20.40
CA GLU A 472 44.17 -21.73 -21.14
C GLU A 472 44.38 -22.88 -22.11
N LYS A 473 44.40 -22.59 -23.41
CA LYS A 473 44.60 -23.61 -24.46
C LYS A 473 45.73 -23.20 -25.38
N VAL A 474 46.72 -24.09 -25.48
CA VAL A 474 47.80 -23.99 -26.45
C VAL A 474 47.46 -24.85 -27.67
N PHE A 475 47.44 -24.22 -28.84
CA PHE A 475 47.33 -24.88 -30.14
C PHE A 475 48.72 -25.06 -30.74
N VAL A 476 49.12 -26.32 -30.91
CA VAL A 476 50.44 -26.68 -31.45
C VAL A 476 50.31 -27.04 -32.93
N TYR A 477 50.93 -26.23 -33.77
CA TYR A 477 50.97 -26.41 -35.23
C TYR A 477 52.20 -27.21 -35.60
N GLN A 478 52.02 -28.31 -36.33
CA GLN A 478 53.13 -29.16 -36.76
C GLN A 478 53.59 -28.79 -38.17
N LYS A 479 54.88 -28.51 -38.35
CA LYS A 479 55.43 -28.18 -39.65
C LYS A 479 55.27 -29.34 -40.65
N ILE A 480 54.78 -29.04 -41.85
CA ILE A 480 54.63 -30.04 -42.93
C ILE A 480 56.02 -30.43 -43.44
N PRO A 481 56.41 -31.72 -43.42
CA PRO A 481 57.70 -32.16 -43.93
C PRO A 481 57.81 -31.85 -45.43
N GLN A 482 58.81 -31.07 -45.82
CA GLN A 482 59.14 -30.89 -47.23
C GLN A 482 59.81 -32.18 -47.74
N ALA A 483 59.14 -32.88 -48.65
CA ALA A 483 59.78 -33.98 -49.39
C ALA A 483 60.94 -33.39 -50.21
N LYS A 484 62.16 -33.90 -50.00
CA LYS A 484 63.30 -33.57 -50.86
C LYS A 484 63.04 -34.13 -52.25
N GLU A 485 62.75 -33.26 -53.20
CA GLU A 485 62.65 -33.58 -54.62
C GLU A 485 64.06 -33.90 -55.16
N ASN A 486 64.34 -35.19 -55.38
CA ASN A 486 65.54 -35.62 -56.09
C ASN A 486 65.32 -35.36 -57.59
N LEU A 487 66.00 -34.34 -58.10
CA LEU A 487 66.11 -34.07 -59.54
C LEU A 487 67.08 -35.06 -60.19
N GLN A 488 66.63 -35.77 -61.23
CA GLN A 488 67.49 -36.28 -62.30
C GLN A 488 66.89 -35.89 -63.67
N PRO A 489 67.71 -35.51 -64.68
CA PRO A 489 67.22 -34.83 -65.88
C PRO A 489 67.31 -35.64 -67.19
N SER A 490 66.57 -35.12 -68.20
CA SER A 490 66.71 -35.34 -69.67
C SER A 490 66.01 -36.61 -70.22
N SER A 491 65.27 -36.62 -71.35
CA SER A 491 65.47 -35.89 -72.61
C SER A 491 64.26 -35.96 -73.57
N LYS A 492 64.12 -34.90 -74.37
CA LYS A 492 63.54 -34.67 -75.72
C LYS A 492 62.86 -35.85 -76.49
N MET A 493 61.69 -35.58 -77.10
CA MET A 493 61.53 -35.25 -78.54
C MET A 493 60.05 -35.03 -78.97
N THR A 494 59.78 -33.80 -79.42
CA THR A 494 58.97 -33.31 -80.57
C THR A 494 57.99 -34.18 -81.39
N ASN A 495 56.73 -33.67 -81.47
CA ASN A 495 55.86 -33.37 -82.64
C ASN A 495 55.47 -34.48 -83.66
N PRO A 496 54.43 -34.34 -84.54
CA PRO A 496 53.65 -33.14 -84.92
C PRO A 496 52.13 -33.33 -85.26
N ASN A 497 51.50 -32.20 -85.69
CA ASN A 497 50.35 -32.06 -86.60
C ASN A 497 48.94 -32.48 -86.14
N ALA A 498 47.83 -31.87 -86.56
CA ALA A 498 47.42 -30.59 -87.17
C ALA A 498 45.92 -30.80 -87.47
N GLU A 499 45.07 -29.77 -87.29
CA GLU A 499 43.88 -29.44 -88.12
C GLU A 499 42.80 -30.55 -88.41
N LYS A 500 41.47 -30.35 -88.42
CA LYS A 500 40.56 -29.20 -88.50
C LYS A 500 39.12 -29.78 -88.51
N ILE A 501 38.21 -29.12 -87.77
CA ILE A 501 36.76 -28.84 -88.00
C ILE A 501 35.86 -29.92 -88.65
N ILE A 502 34.68 -30.18 -88.06
CA ILE A 502 33.32 -30.01 -88.63
C ILE A 502 32.24 -30.31 -87.54
N ARG A 503 31.22 -29.45 -87.47
CA ARG A 503 29.91 -29.61 -86.76
C ARG A 503 28.91 -30.20 -87.77
N PRO A 504 27.84 -30.97 -87.42
CA PRO A 504 26.59 -30.35 -86.91
C PRO A 504 25.60 -31.22 -86.09
N GLN A 505 24.76 -30.49 -85.33
CA GLN A 505 23.29 -30.62 -85.11
C GLN A 505 22.55 -31.79 -84.41
N LEU A 506 21.43 -31.30 -83.83
CA LEU A 506 20.28 -31.82 -83.06
C LEU A 506 19.39 -32.84 -83.80
N PRO A 507 18.40 -33.49 -83.13
CA PRO A 507 16.99 -33.01 -83.10
C PRO A 507 16.35 -33.06 -81.68
N SER A 508 15.47 -32.15 -81.21
CA SER A 508 14.02 -31.87 -81.50
C SER A 508 13.10 -33.10 -81.33
N SER A 509 11.88 -33.09 -80.79
CA SER A 509 10.79 -32.13 -80.47
C SER A 509 9.71 -32.94 -79.68
N PHE A 510 8.74 -32.40 -78.95
CA PHE A 510 7.40 -31.88 -79.35
C PHE A 510 6.75 -31.33 -78.04
N SER A 511 6.36 -30.05 -77.90
CA SER A 511 5.09 -29.37 -78.28
C SER A 511 3.82 -30.12 -77.83
N SER A 512 2.76 -29.53 -77.25
CA SER A 512 2.20 -28.18 -77.43
C SER A 512 1.00 -27.89 -76.50
N ALA A 513 0.80 -26.60 -76.19
CA ALA A 513 -0.47 -25.82 -76.20
C ALA A 513 -1.57 -26.09 -75.14
N ASN A 514 -1.87 -25.11 -74.25
CA ASN A 514 -2.98 -24.10 -74.29
C ASN A 514 -4.39 -24.70 -74.03
N SER A 515 -5.35 -24.10 -73.33
CA SER A 515 -5.61 -22.73 -72.85
C SER A 515 -6.90 -22.70 -71.99
N ASN A 516 -7.15 -21.56 -71.32
CA ASN A 516 -8.45 -20.94 -70.94
C ASN A 516 -9.13 -21.20 -69.57
N HIS A 517 -9.12 -20.12 -68.77
CA HIS A 517 -10.10 -19.54 -67.82
C HIS A 517 -11.61 -19.73 -68.13
N PRO A 518 -12.59 -19.17 -67.35
CA PRO A 518 -12.70 -18.79 -65.92
C PRO A 518 -14.06 -19.22 -65.28
N VAL A 519 -14.28 -19.03 -63.97
CA VAL A 519 -15.61 -18.70 -63.41
C VAL A 519 -15.46 -17.66 -62.29
N GLU A 520 -16.34 -16.68 -62.35
CA GLU A 520 -16.48 -15.43 -61.60
C GLU A 520 -17.59 -15.55 -60.52
N THR A 521 -17.80 -14.46 -59.77
CA THR A 521 -18.90 -14.13 -58.81
C THR A 521 -18.67 -14.56 -57.34
N SER A 522 -18.88 -13.75 -56.30
CA SER A 522 -19.49 -12.41 -56.15
C SER A 522 -19.05 -11.73 -54.83
N LEU A 523 -19.00 -10.40 -54.85
CA LEU A 523 -18.86 -9.46 -53.73
C LEU A 523 -20.12 -9.42 -52.84
N ALA A 524 -19.97 -9.13 -51.54
CA ALA A 524 -20.72 -8.08 -50.84
C ALA A 524 -20.18 -7.83 -49.41
N GLU A 525 -20.11 -6.55 -49.07
CA GLU A 525 -19.60 -5.91 -47.86
C GLU A 525 -20.54 -6.05 -46.65
N GLY A 526 -19.99 -5.77 -45.46
CA GLY A 526 -20.76 -5.54 -44.24
C GLY A 526 -19.89 -5.00 -43.11
N SER A 527 -19.78 -3.67 -43.02
CA SER A 527 -19.07 -2.91 -41.99
C SER A 527 -20.03 -2.33 -40.92
N LEU A 528 -19.46 -2.03 -39.75
CA LEU A 528 -19.90 -1.08 -38.68
C LEU A 528 -20.87 -1.62 -37.58
N PRO A 529 -21.01 -0.96 -36.40
CA PRO A 529 -20.18 0.06 -35.70
C PRO A 529 -20.01 -0.19 -34.15
N PRO A 530 -19.28 0.70 -33.44
CA PRO A 530 -19.18 0.72 -31.97
C PRO A 530 -20.32 1.54 -31.31
N PHE A 531 -20.68 1.18 -30.07
CA PHE A 531 -21.74 1.85 -29.31
C PHE A 531 -21.21 3.01 -28.44
N SER A 532 -21.95 4.12 -28.48
CA SER A 532 -21.71 5.42 -27.85
C SER A 532 -22.61 5.63 -26.63
N GLN A 533 -22.19 6.59 -25.79
CA GLN A 533 -22.93 7.25 -24.71
C GLN A 533 -24.40 7.58 -25.03
N GLY A 534 -25.23 7.57 -23.98
CA GLY A 534 -26.57 8.15 -23.96
C GLY A 534 -26.95 8.63 -22.56
N SER A 535 -27.06 9.94 -22.43
CA SER A 535 -27.71 10.72 -21.37
C SER A 535 -29.25 10.65 -21.46
N ASN A 536 -29.94 10.80 -20.33
CA ASN A 536 -31.33 11.28 -20.16
C ASN A 536 -31.48 11.64 -18.66
N GLN A 537 -31.54 12.90 -18.23
CA GLN A 537 -32.71 13.79 -18.17
C GLN A 537 -34.01 13.20 -17.59
N VAL A 538 -34.33 13.72 -16.38
CA VAL A 538 -35.61 14.27 -15.88
C VAL A 538 -36.86 13.39 -15.94
N LEU A 539 -37.35 13.03 -14.75
CA LEU A 539 -38.78 13.01 -14.44
C LEU A 539 -39.00 13.72 -13.09
N THR A 540 -39.49 14.95 -13.19
CA THR A 540 -40.20 15.66 -12.12
C THR A 540 -41.60 15.07 -12.02
N ASP A 541 -42.02 14.71 -10.81
CA ASP A 541 -43.45 14.61 -10.51
C ASP A 541 -43.76 15.51 -9.30
N GLN A 542 -44.62 16.49 -9.56
CA GLN A 542 -45.16 17.41 -8.57
C GLN A 542 -46.46 16.81 -8.04
N GLY A 543 -46.47 16.45 -6.76
CA GLY A 543 -47.69 16.21 -6.00
C GLY A 543 -47.93 17.34 -5.00
N GLN A 544 -48.65 18.37 -5.43
CA GLN A 544 -49.30 19.36 -4.56
C GLN A 544 -50.16 18.67 -3.49
N ARG A 545 -49.98 19.03 -2.22
CA ARG A 545 -51.08 18.95 -1.25
C ARG A 545 -51.03 20.09 -0.22
N VAL A 546 -51.82 21.12 -0.53
CA VAL A 546 -52.74 21.87 0.33
C VAL A 546 -52.21 22.39 1.67
N GLU A 547 -51.96 23.70 1.67
CA GLU A 547 -52.06 24.58 2.85
C GLU A 547 -53.45 24.47 3.46
N ASP A 548 -53.52 24.30 4.79
CA ASP A 548 -54.65 24.78 5.57
C ASP A 548 -54.13 25.55 6.79
N SER A 549 -54.76 26.70 6.96
CA SER A 549 -54.44 27.83 7.82
C SER A 549 -54.94 27.68 9.27
N HIS A 550 -54.30 28.47 10.15
CA HIS A 550 -54.75 28.91 11.49
C HIS A 550 -54.69 27.86 12.62
N THR A 551 -54.12 28.13 13.80
CA THR A 551 -54.49 29.23 14.70
C THR A 551 -53.44 29.37 15.82
N GLU A 552 -53.00 30.59 16.13
CA GLU A 552 -52.29 30.92 17.39
C GLU A 552 -53.20 30.74 18.62
N PRO A 553 -52.61 30.49 19.81
CA PRO A 553 -53.10 31.20 20.98
C PRO A 553 -51.98 31.88 21.78
N LYS A 554 -52.11 33.21 21.81
CA LYS A 554 -51.97 34.13 22.96
C LYS A 554 -51.04 33.75 24.13
N LYS A 555 -50.05 34.63 24.30
CA LYS A 555 -49.45 35.06 25.58
C LYS A 555 -50.45 35.07 26.74
N GLN A 556 -50.06 34.45 27.86
CA GLN A 556 -50.43 34.87 29.20
C GLN A 556 -49.14 35.21 29.98
N GLU A 557 -49.04 36.47 30.39
CA GLU A 557 -48.07 36.96 31.37
C GLU A 557 -48.67 36.89 32.78
N ILE A 558 -47.76 37.04 33.76
CA ILE A 558 -47.94 37.54 35.15
C ILE A 558 -48.22 36.46 36.23
N PRO A 559 -47.69 36.53 37.49
CA PRO A 559 -46.66 37.41 38.09
C PRO A 559 -45.51 36.70 38.83
N THR A 560 -44.42 37.46 38.95
CA THR A 560 -43.39 37.48 40.00
C THR A 560 -43.95 37.33 41.43
N LYS A 561 -43.32 36.47 42.25
CA LYS A 561 -43.32 36.63 43.71
C LYS A 561 -41.91 36.47 44.25
N LYS A 562 -41.46 37.53 44.92
CA LYS A 562 -40.15 37.72 45.53
C LYS A 562 -40.31 37.60 47.06
N ILE A 563 -39.32 36.92 47.70
CA ILE A 563 -38.78 37.14 49.07
C ILE A 563 -39.61 36.55 50.25
N PRO A 564 -39.02 36.23 51.44
CA PRO A 564 -37.61 35.99 51.86
C PRO A 564 -37.38 34.61 52.53
N PHE A 565 -36.15 34.07 52.47
CA PHE A 565 -35.21 33.92 53.60
C PHE A 565 -33.85 33.45 53.06
#